data_AF-A0A3M1I8I5-F1
#
_entry.id   AF-A0A3M1I8I5-F1
#
_cell.length_a   1.000
_cell.length_b   1.000
_cell.length_c   1.000
_cell.angle_alpha   90.00
_cell.angle_beta   90.00
_cell.angle_gamma   90.00
#
_symmetry.space_group_name_H-M   'P 1'
#
loop_
_entity.id
_entity.type
_entity.pdbx_description
1 polymer ?
#
loop_
_entity_poly.entity_id
_entity_poly.type
_entity_poly.pdbx_seq_one_letter_code
_entity_poly.pdbx_strand_id
1 'polypeptide(L)'
;MTMLHSLDHDEHQLAQRLDALRADLPDGRIYDRAYQGYTGALLARRFGNDLEAFARAAQSLGGREWPFADRSYRFLALPRLPLLVAAWRGDEDFPPSYRVLFDASAPHYLPTDVCAVLGGMLTRRLLKFA
;
A
#
# COMPACT_ATOMS: atom_id res chain seq x y z
N MET A 1 -10.38 0.45 -33.85
CA MET A 1 -11.18 -0.42 -32.96
C MET A 1 -10.21 -1.25 -32.13
N THR A 2 -9.48 -0.63 -31.19
CA THR A 2 -8.28 -1.22 -30.55
C THR A 2 -8.09 -0.72 -29.10
N MET A 3 -9.18 -0.60 -28.34
CA MET A 3 -9.17 -0.09 -26.96
C MET A 3 -10.05 -0.97 -26.04
N LEU A 4 -9.94 -2.29 -26.16
CA LEU A 4 -10.53 -3.21 -25.17
C LEU A 4 -9.59 -4.34 -24.75
N HIS A 5 -8.68 -4.81 -25.62
CA HIS A 5 -7.74 -5.88 -25.25
C HIS A 5 -6.55 -5.47 -24.35
N SER A 6 -6.25 -4.18 -24.21
CA SER A 6 -5.14 -3.72 -23.35
C SER A 6 -5.50 -3.70 -21.86
N LEU A 7 -6.77 -3.44 -21.53
CA LEU A 7 -7.21 -3.31 -20.14
C LEU A 7 -7.18 -4.64 -19.40
N ASP A 8 -7.71 -5.71 -20.02
CA ASP A 8 -7.69 -7.05 -19.40
C ASP A 8 -6.27 -7.59 -19.20
N HIS A 9 -5.35 -7.30 -20.14
CA HIS A 9 -3.97 -7.75 -20.03
C HIS A 9 -3.20 -6.99 -18.95
N ASP A 10 -3.39 -5.66 -18.88
CA ASP A 10 -2.84 -4.85 -17.81
C ASP A 10 -3.39 -5.29 -16.45
N GLU A 11 -4.70 -5.53 -16.31
CA GLU A 11 -5.33 -5.98 -15.06
C GLU A 11 -4.90 -7.39 -14.62
N HIS A 12 -4.78 -8.34 -15.54
CA HIS A 12 -4.27 -9.67 -15.22
C HIS A 12 -2.79 -9.65 -14.82
N GLN A 13 -1.96 -8.89 -15.54
CA GLN A 13 -0.55 -8.72 -15.19
C GLN A 13 -0.40 -7.91 -13.90
N LEU A 14 -1.35 -7.00 -13.61
CA LEU A 14 -1.47 -6.30 -12.35
C LEU A 14 -1.77 -7.27 -11.21
N ALA A 15 -2.77 -8.14 -11.37
CA ALA A 15 -3.15 -9.12 -10.37
C ALA A 15 -1.97 -10.05 -10.03
N GLN A 16 -1.27 -10.57 -11.05
CA GLN A 16 -0.07 -11.38 -10.83
C GLN A 16 1.09 -10.61 -10.16
N ARG A 17 1.26 -9.32 -10.47
CA ARG A 17 2.24 -8.45 -9.78
C ARG A 17 1.82 -8.12 -8.34
N LEU A 18 0.53 -8.21 -8.05
CA LEU A 18 -0.05 -7.91 -6.74
C LEU A 18 -0.08 -9.12 -5.80
N ASP A 19 -0.19 -10.35 -6.32
CA ASP A 19 0.06 -11.58 -5.55
C ASP A 19 1.49 -11.61 -4.97
N ALA A 20 2.38 -10.84 -5.58
CA ALA A 20 3.76 -10.68 -5.17
C ALA A 20 4.00 -9.41 -4.34
N LEU A 21 2.96 -8.75 -3.81
CA LEU A 21 3.16 -7.62 -2.89
C LEU A 21 3.96 -8.05 -1.66
N ARG A 22 5.12 -7.42 -1.45
CA ARG A 22 5.98 -7.70 -0.30
C ARG A 22 5.96 -6.53 0.67
N ALA A 23 5.84 -6.86 1.96
CA ALA A 23 6.17 -5.93 3.03
C ALA A 23 7.68 -5.82 3.25
N ASP A 24 8.41 -6.88 2.86
CA ASP A 24 9.85 -7.00 3.08
C ASP A 24 10.63 -6.34 1.95
N LEU A 25 11.55 -5.45 2.30
CA LEU A 25 12.51 -4.88 1.38
C LEU A 25 13.72 -5.83 1.20
N PRO A 26 14.43 -5.84 0.06
CA PRO A 26 15.69 -6.60 -0.06
C PRO A 26 16.70 -6.12 0.99
N ASP A 27 17.40 -7.07 1.64
CA ASP A 27 18.22 -6.90 2.88
C ASP A 27 17.42 -6.56 4.17
N GLY A 28 16.09 -6.76 4.13
CA GLY A 28 15.12 -5.96 4.88
C GLY A 28 14.77 -6.32 6.32
N ARG A 29 15.18 -7.41 6.96
CA ARG A 29 14.61 -7.74 8.30
C ARG A 29 14.78 -6.65 9.36
N ILE A 30 15.88 -5.89 9.32
CA ILE A 30 16.08 -4.72 10.20
C ILE A 30 15.32 -3.50 9.66
N TYR A 31 15.31 -3.33 8.34
CA TYR A 31 14.67 -2.20 7.67
C TYR A 31 13.14 -2.25 7.77
N ASP A 32 12.55 -3.44 7.71
CA ASP A 32 11.11 -3.67 7.74
C ASP A 32 10.51 -3.20 9.06
N ARG A 33 11.20 -3.42 10.19
CA ARG A 33 10.74 -2.92 11.49
C ARG A 33 10.76 -1.40 11.52
N ALA A 34 11.85 -0.77 11.04
CA ALA A 34 11.94 0.68 10.96
C ALA A 34 10.86 1.26 10.03
N TYR A 35 10.72 0.68 8.84
CA TYR A 35 9.74 1.04 7.82
C TYR A 35 8.30 0.94 8.34
N GLN A 36 7.93 -0.17 8.96
CA GLN A 36 6.61 -0.32 9.59
C GLN A 36 6.39 0.72 10.70
N GLY A 37 7.43 1.09 11.45
CA GLY A 37 7.36 2.10 12.51
C GLY A 37 6.92 3.49 12.03
N TYR A 38 7.36 3.94 10.85
CA TYR A 38 6.96 5.23 10.29
C TYR A 38 5.91 5.15 9.17
N THR A 39 5.37 3.96 8.90
CA THR A 39 4.27 3.76 7.94
C THR A 39 3.05 3.12 8.61
N GLY A 40 2.98 1.79 8.62
CA GLY A 40 1.86 1.01 9.15
C GLY A 40 1.49 1.38 10.59
N ALA A 41 2.49 1.53 11.47
CA ALA A 41 2.23 1.89 12.86
C ALA A 41 1.64 3.32 13.01
N LEU A 42 2.02 4.27 12.16
CA LEU A 42 1.43 5.62 12.17
C LEU A 42 -0.02 5.60 11.67
N LEU A 43 -0.31 4.81 10.63
CA LEU A 43 -1.66 4.64 10.12
C LEU A 43 -2.55 3.94 11.15
N ALA A 44 -2.06 2.87 11.77
CA ALA A 44 -2.75 2.17 12.85
C ALA A 44 -3.05 3.10 14.03
N ARG A 45 -2.07 3.92 14.43
CA ARG A 45 -2.26 4.92 15.49
C ARG A 45 -3.28 5.99 15.11
N ARG A 46 -3.36 6.38 13.83
CA ARG A 46 -4.24 7.47 13.38
C ARG A 46 -5.68 7.02 13.13
N PHE A 47 -5.85 5.87 12.49
CA PHE A 47 -7.16 5.39 12.04
C PHE A 47 -7.71 4.27 12.92
N GLY A 48 -6.85 3.45 13.53
CA GLY A 48 -7.29 2.31 14.35
C GLY A 48 -8.30 1.44 13.61
N ASN A 49 -9.43 1.17 14.27
CA ASN A 49 -10.56 0.39 13.72
C ASN A 49 -11.55 1.22 12.87
N ASP A 50 -11.32 2.53 12.70
CA ASP A 50 -12.11 3.38 11.81
C ASP A 50 -11.62 3.25 10.36
N LEU A 51 -11.89 2.08 9.79
CA LEU A 51 -11.52 1.77 8.40
C LEU A 51 -12.25 2.67 7.39
N GLU A 52 -13.38 3.27 7.76
CA GLU A 52 -14.13 4.19 6.92
C GLU A 52 -13.45 5.57 6.86
N ALA A 53 -12.87 6.05 7.95
CA ALA A 53 -12.00 7.23 7.92
C ALA A 53 -10.76 6.99 7.03
N PHE A 54 -10.15 5.82 7.14
CA PHE A 54 -9.07 5.43 6.23
C PHE A 54 -9.54 5.42 4.77
N ALA A 55 -10.70 4.83 4.48
CA ALA A 55 -11.28 4.77 3.14
C ALA A 55 -11.49 6.17 2.54
N ARG A 56 -12.10 7.09 3.31
CA ARG A 56 -12.31 8.49 2.87
C ARG A 56 -10.98 9.20 2.60
N ALA A 57 -9.99 9.03 3.47
CA ALA A 57 -8.66 9.62 3.29
C ALA A 57 -7.95 9.07 2.04
N ALA A 58 -8.05 7.76 1.81
CA ALA A 58 -7.47 7.09 0.66
C ALA A 58 -8.12 7.54 -0.66
N GLN A 59 -9.44 7.60 -0.72
CA GLN A 59 -10.17 8.06 -1.89
C GLN A 59 -9.91 9.55 -2.19
N SER A 60 -9.86 10.39 -1.16
CA SER A 60 -9.51 11.82 -1.30
C SER A 60 -8.10 12.03 -1.87
N LEU A 61 -7.21 11.07 -1.63
CA LEU A 61 -5.85 11.05 -2.16
C LEU A 61 -5.75 10.45 -3.58
N GLY A 62 -6.88 10.04 -4.17
CA GLY A 62 -6.94 9.39 -5.49
C GLY A 62 -6.65 7.88 -5.45
N GLY A 63 -6.70 7.28 -4.26
CA GLY A 63 -6.57 5.84 -4.08
C GLY A 63 -7.77 5.11 -4.69
N ARG A 64 -7.50 3.99 -5.36
CA ARG A 64 -8.52 3.09 -5.89
C ARG A 64 -8.66 1.89 -4.99
N GLU A 65 -9.89 1.53 -4.64
CA GLU A 65 -10.14 0.36 -3.81
C GLU A 65 -9.56 -0.90 -4.46
N TRP A 66 -9.10 -1.81 -3.61
CA TRP A 66 -8.51 -3.07 -4.01
C TRP A 66 -8.92 -4.19 -3.04
N PRO A 67 -9.21 -5.41 -3.51
CA PRO A 67 -9.66 -6.51 -2.66
C PRO A 67 -8.49 -7.35 -2.13
N PHE A 68 -7.72 -6.83 -1.16
CA PHE A 68 -6.57 -7.55 -0.55
C PHE A 68 -6.62 -7.63 0.98
N ALA A 69 -7.36 -6.73 1.64
CA ALA A 69 -7.60 -6.72 3.09
C ALA A 69 -9.02 -6.22 3.36
N ASP A 70 -9.42 -6.07 4.63
CA ASP A 70 -10.75 -5.55 5.00
C ASP A 70 -11.04 -4.18 4.35
N ARG A 71 -10.01 -3.33 4.29
CA ARG A 71 -9.92 -2.21 3.35
C ARG A 71 -8.52 -2.14 2.78
N SER A 72 -8.42 -1.99 1.46
CA SER A 72 -7.15 -1.64 0.86
C SER A 72 -7.31 -0.73 -0.35
N TYR A 73 -6.32 0.13 -0.54
CA TYR A 73 -6.33 1.12 -1.60
C TYR A 73 -4.98 1.16 -2.31
N ARG A 74 -5.07 1.13 -3.64
CA ARG A 74 -3.93 1.20 -4.55
C ARG A 74 -3.69 2.65 -4.97
N PHE A 75 -2.42 3.02 -4.99
CA PHE A 75 -1.91 4.32 -5.41
C PHE A 75 -0.83 4.14 -6.47
N LEU A 76 -0.73 5.08 -7.40
CA LEU A 76 0.40 5.17 -8.32
C LEU A 76 1.35 6.26 -7.80
N ALA A 77 2.48 5.88 -7.21
CA ALA A 77 3.50 6.86 -6.82
C ALA A 77 4.32 7.32 -8.03
N LEU A 78 4.51 6.44 -9.01
CA LEU A 78 5.12 6.70 -10.30
C LEU A 78 4.31 5.96 -11.38
N PRO A 79 4.44 6.31 -12.68
CA PRO A 79 3.65 5.71 -13.76
C PRO A 79 3.66 4.18 -13.80
N ARG A 80 4.71 3.54 -13.29
CA ARG A 80 4.88 2.08 -13.28
C ARG A 80 5.09 1.48 -11.88
N LEU A 81 4.93 2.28 -10.83
CA LEU A 81 5.14 1.85 -9.45
C LEU A 81 3.85 2.01 -8.64
N PRO A 82 3.04 0.94 -8.56
CA PRO A 82 1.94 0.92 -7.63
C PRO A 82 2.40 0.65 -6.20
N LEU A 83 1.73 1.30 -5.26
CA LEU A 83 1.74 0.93 -3.85
C LEU A 83 0.34 0.52 -3.43
N LEU A 84 0.27 -0.37 -2.46
CA LEU A 84 -0.97 -0.74 -1.79
C LEU A 84 -0.88 -0.35 -0.32
N VAL A 85 -1.91 0.31 0.19
CA VAL A 85 -2.10 0.43 1.65
C VAL A 85 -3.21 -0.51 2.04
N ALA A 86 -2.88 -1.51 2.86
CA ALA A 86 -3.78 -2.53 3.34
C ALA A 86 -4.06 -2.31 4.83
N ALA A 87 -5.32 -2.44 5.22
CA ALA A 87 -5.81 -2.28 6.58
C ALA A 87 -6.63 -3.51 6.97
N TRP A 88 -6.26 -4.11 8.11
CA TRP A 88 -7.00 -5.19 8.74
C TRP A 88 -7.63 -4.67 10.03
N ARG A 89 -8.93 -4.94 10.19
CA ARG A 89 -9.68 -4.64 11.40
C ARG A 89 -9.11 -5.48 12.55
N GLY A 90 -8.92 -4.84 13.70
CA GLY A 90 -8.60 -5.52 14.93
C GLY A 90 -9.86 -6.03 15.62
N ASP A 91 -9.70 -7.09 16.40
CA ASP A 91 -10.72 -7.71 17.24
C ASP A 91 -10.27 -7.72 18.72
N GLU A 92 -10.84 -8.62 19.52
CA GLU A 92 -10.55 -8.73 20.96
C GLU A 92 -9.13 -9.26 21.23
N ASP A 93 -8.56 -10.02 20.30
CA ASP A 93 -7.28 -10.70 20.46
C ASP A 93 -6.15 -9.96 19.72
N PHE A 94 -6.46 -9.25 18.64
CA PHE A 94 -5.49 -8.61 17.76
C PHE A 94 -5.82 -7.13 17.49
N PRO A 95 -4.87 -6.20 17.67
CA PRO A 95 -5.09 -4.79 17.35
C PRO A 95 -5.21 -4.57 15.83
N PRO A 96 -5.86 -3.48 15.39
CA PRO A 96 -5.90 -3.13 13.97
C PRO A 96 -4.50 -2.95 13.42
N SER A 97 -4.29 -3.43 12.20
CA SER A 97 -2.99 -3.38 11.55
C SER A 97 -3.07 -2.77 10.16
N TYR A 98 -2.02 -2.05 9.80
CA TYR A 98 -1.89 -1.40 8.51
C TYR A 98 -0.53 -1.73 7.92
N ARG A 99 -0.46 -1.90 6.59
CA ARG A 99 0.80 -2.09 5.87
C ARG A 99 0.79 -1.30 4.57
N VAL A 100 1.94 -0.70 4.26
CA VAL A 100 2.23 -0.14 2.95
C VAL A 100 3.10 -1.15 2.19
N LEU A 101 2.58 -1.66 1.08
CA LEU A 101 3.18 -2.75 0.31
C LEU A 101 3.62 -2.23 -1.06
N PHE A 102 4.69 -2.82 -1.58
CA PHE A 102 5.23 -2.53 -2.92
C PHE A 102 5.03 -3.70 -3.85
N ASP A 103 4.89 -3.39 -5.13
CA ASP A 103 5.01 -4.36 -6.20
C ASP A 103 6.34 -5.13 -6.09
N ALA A 104 6.31 -6.47 -6.18
CA ALA A 104 7.54 -7.29 -6.12
C ALA A 104 8.59 -6.93 -7.16
N SER A 105 8.18 -6.32 -8.28
CA SER A 105 9.13 -5.87 -9.28
C SER A 105 9.88 -4.61 -8.87
N ALA A 106 9.37 -3.83 -7.90
CA ALA A 106 9.94 -2.55 -7.50
C ALA A 106 11.44 -2.63 -7.20
N PRO A 107 11.94 -3.61 -6.42
CA PRO A 107 13.37 -3.68 -6.11
C PRO A 107 14.26 -3.99 -7.32
N HIS A 108 13.71 -4.52 -8.42
CA HIS A 108 14.50 -4.78 -9.64
C HIS A 108 14.89 -3.50 -10.39
N TYR A 109 14.19 -2.39 -10.15
CA TYR A 109 14.45 -1.12 -10.85
C TYR A 109 14.45 0.11 -9.94
N LEU A 110 14.18 -0.06 -8.64
CA LEU A 110 14.18 1.00 -7.64
C LEU A 110 14.93 0.57 -6.39
N PRO A 111 15.90 1.37 -5.90
CA PRO A 111 16.60 1.08 -4.66
C PRO A 111 15.64 1.03 -3.47
N THR A 112 15.95 0.16 -2.50
CA THR A 112 15.19 -0.02 -1.26
C THR A 112 14.87 1.29 -0.54
N ASP A 113 15.85 2.19 -0.40
CA ASP A 113 15.65 3.47 0.28
C ASP A 113 14.66 4.39 -0.45
N VAL A 114 14.60 4.30 -1.78
CA VAL A 114 13.64 5.09 -2.55
C VAL A 114 12.23 4.55 -2.35
N CYS A 115 12.05 3.22 -2.36
CA CYS A 115 10.77 2.61 -2.01
C CYS A 115 10.31 3.08 -0.62
N ALA A 116 11.20 3.01 0.35
CA ALA A 116 10.93 3.44 1.72
C ALA A 116 10.49 4.91 1.84
N VAL A 117 11.17 5.82 1.13
CA VAL A 117 10.79 7.23 1.04
C VAL A 117 9.40 7.40 0.45
N LEU A 118 9.08 6.68 -0.63
CA LEU A 118 7.77 6.74 -1.28
C LEU A 118 6.66 6.24 -0.35
N GLY A 119 6.88 5.13 0.36
CA GLY A 119 5.94 4.61 1.35
C GLY A 119 5.71 5.58 2.51
N GLY A 120 6.78 6.20 3.01
CA GLY A 120 6.70 7.24 4.04
C GLY A 120 5.98 8.51 3.57
N MET A 121 6.22 8.94 2.33
CA MET A 121 5.52 10.07 1.72
C MET A 121 4.02 9.78 1.55
N LEU A 122 3.65 8.61 1.04
CA LEU A 122 2.26 8.18 0.92
C LEU A 122 1.56 8.17 2.28
N THR A 123 2.21 7.59 3.30
CA THR A 123 1.71 7.58 4.68
C THR A 123 1.45 9.01 5.18
N ARG A 124 2.44 9.90 5.07
CA ARG A 124 2.28 11.30 5.50
C ARG A 124 1.17 12.03 4.75
N ARG A 125 0.95 11.71 3.47
CA ARG A 125 -0.15 12.28 2.69
C ARG A 125 -1.51 11.79 3.20
N LEU A 126 -1.67 10.50 3.45
CA LEU A 126 -2.91 9.93 4.02
C LEU A 126 -3.26 10.58 5.36
N LEU A 127 -2.26 10.79 6.22
CA LEU A 127 -2.45 11.42 7.53
C LEU A 127 -2.95 12.87 7.45
N LYS A 128 -2.78 13.58 6.32
CA LYS A 128 -3.32 14.93 6.11
C LYS A 128 -4.81 14.97 5.76
N PHE A 129 -5.35 13.85 5.29
CA PHE A 129 -6.78 13.70 4.95
C PHE A 129 -7.54 12.93 6.03
N ALA A 130 -6.88 12.58 7.12
CA ALA A 130 -7.42 11.80 8.22
C ALA A 130 -8.28 12.67 9.13
#